data_AF-A0A4Q3VTE3-F1
#
_entry.id   AF-A0A4Q3VTE3-F1
#
_cell.length_a   1.000
_cell.length_b   1.000
_cell.length_c   1.000
_cell.angle_alpha   90.00
_cell.angle_beta   90.00
_cell.angle_gamma   90.00
#
_symmetry.space_group_name_H-M   'P 1'
#
loop_
_entity.id
_entity.type
_entity.pdbx_description
1 polymer ?
#
loop_
_entity_poly.entity_id
_entity_poly.type
_entity_poly.pdbx_seq_one_letter_code
_entity_poly.pdbx_strand_id
1 'polypeptide(L)' 'MNLSDVLIKPVLSEKANKQSEKMNRYTFVVDRKANKLEIKNAVEKFYGVQVENVNT' A
#
# COMPACT_ATOMS: atom_id res chain seq x y z
N MET A 1 -4.63 7.17 14.27
CA MET A 1 -5.44 7.12 13.03
C MET A 1 -6.18 5.80 13.01
N ASN A 2 -7.41 5.70 12.49
CA ASN A 2 -8.02 4.38 12.32
C ASN A 2 -7.38 3.70 11.11
N LEU A 3 -7.14 2.39 11.20
CA LEU A 3 -6.53 1.62 10.10
C LEU A 3 -7.33 1.73 8.79
N SER A 4 -8.66 1.87 8.88
CA SER A 4 -9.56 2.11 7.76
C SER A 4 -9.26 3.37 6.97
N ASP A 5 -8.65 4.37 7.59
CA ASP A 5 -8.44 5.69 6.98
C ASP A 5 -7.09 5.77 6.25
N VAL A 6 -6.24 4.75 6.41
CA VAL A 6 -4.86 4.76 5.88
C VAL A 6 -4.82 4.50 4.38
N LEU A 7 -5.57 3.51 3.88
CA LEU A 7 -5.60 3.12 2.47
C LEU A 7 -6.82 3.74 1.78
N ILE A 8 -6.60 4.67 0.85
CA ILE A 8 -7.69 5.36 0.14
C ILE A 8 -8.13 4.55 -1.09
N LYS A 9 -7.19 4.18 -1.98
CA LYS A 9 -7.47 3.38 -3.18
C LYS A 9 -6.19 2.80 -3.81
N PRO A 10 -6.26 1.67 -4.53
CA PRO A 10 -5.13 1.22 -5.37
C PRO A 10 -4.90 2.18 -6.54
N VAL A 11 -3.65 2.26 -7.02
CA VAL A 11 -3.29 3.03 -8.21
C VAL A 11 -3.27 2.10 -9.42
N LEU A 12 -4.19 2.34 -10.36
CA LEU A 12 -4.28 1.62 -11.63
C LEU A 12 -3.65 2.47 -12.73
N SER A 13 -2.41 2.16 -13.07
CA SER A 13 -1.68 2.78 -14.18
C SER A 13 -0.76 1.75 -14.82
N GLU A 14 -0.35 1.98 -16.07
CA GLU A 14 0.60 1.09 -16.76
C GLU A 14 1.89 0.91 -15.96
N LYS A 15 2.38 1.98 -15.33
CA LYS A 15 3.55 1.95 -14.46
C LYS A 15 3.30 1.05 -13.23
N ALA A 16 2.17 1.22 -12.54
CA ALA A 16 1.84 0.42 -11.36
C ALA A 16 1.68 -1.07 -11.73
N ASN A 17 0.99 -1.39 -12.83
CA ASN A 17 0.85 -2.76 -13.31
C ASN A 17 2.22 -3.39 -13.62
N LYS A 18 3.09 -2.68 -14.33
CA LYS A 18 4.46 -3.15 -14.62
C LYS A 18 5.26 -3.43 -13.35
N GLN A 19 5.07 -2.64 -12.29
CA GLN A 19 5.73 -2.88 -11.00
C GLN A 19 5.15 -4.09 -10.26
N SER A 20 3.82 -4.29 -10.32
CA SER A 20 3.15 -5.45 -9.75
C SER A 20 3.62 -6.74 -10.40
N GLU A 21 3.59 -6.80 -11.73
CA GLU A 21 3.94 -8.01 -12.50
C GLU A 21 5.42 -8.39 -12.39
N LYS A 22 6.33 -7.40 -12.42
CA LYS A 22 7.78 -7.67 -12.49
C LYS A 22 8.47 -7.69 -11.13
N MET A 23 7.91 -7.01 -10.13
CA MET A 23 8.60 -6.76 -8.86
C MET A 23 7.75 -7.07 -7.64
N ASN A 24 6.52 -7.60 -7.82
CA ASN A 24 5.57 -7.84 -6.72
C ASN A 24 5.32 -6.59 -5.87
N ARG A 25 5.24 -5.42 -6.51
CA ARG A 25 5.03 -4.12 -5.84
C ARG A 25 3.67 -3.56 -6.17
N TYR A 26 2.89 -3.32 -5.12
CA TYR A 26 1.57 -2.69 -5.21
C TYR A 26 1.65 -1.22 -4.81
N THR A 27 0.88 -0.39 -5.51
CA THR A 27 0.85 1.06 -5.28
C THR A 27 -0.53 1.48 -4.82
N PHE A 28 -0.59 2.25 -3.75
CA PHE A 28 -1.83 2.76 -3.16
C PHE A 28 -1.75 4.27 -2.99
N VAL A 29 -2.88 4.95 -3.15
CA VAL A 29 -3.10 6.28 -2.60
C VAL A 29 -3.41 6.11 -1.12
N VAL A 30 -2.67 6.80 -0.28
CA VAL A 30 -2.78 6.75 1.18
C VAL A 30 -3.09 8.14 1.73
N ASP A 31 -3.58 8.20 2.97
CA ASP A 31 -3.74 9.49 3.65
C ASP A 31 -2.38 10.16 3.87
N ARG A 32 -2.32 11.48 3.67
CA ARG A 32 -1.08 12.28 3.75
C ARG A 32 -0.44 12.27 5.15
N LYS A 33 -1.21 11.97 6.19
CA LYS A 33 -0.75 11.89 7.58
C LYS A 33 -0.25 10.49 7.95
N ALA A 34 -0.50 9.48 7.10
CA ALA A 34 -0.09 8.11 7.39
C ALA A 34 1.42 7.93 7.28
N ASN A 35 2.01 7.28 8.28
CA ASN A 35 3.42 6.90 8.25
C ASN A 35 3.62 5.47 7.69
N LYS A 36 4.88 5.09 7.42
CA LYS A 36 5.21 3.79 6.82
C LYS A 36 4.79 2.58 7.66
N LEU A 37 4.81 2.69 8.99
CA LEU A 37 4.38 1.61 9.89
C LEU A 37 2.86 1.42 9.83
N GLU A 38 2.10 2.51 9.80
CA GLU A 38 0.65 2.48 9.65
C GLU A 38 0.22 1.88 8.31
N ILE A 39 0.90 2.27 7.21
CA ILE A 39 0.65 1.74 5.87
C ILE A 39 0.95 0.25 5.82
N LYS A 40 2.09 -0.18 6.37
CA LYS A 40 2.46 -1.59 6.48
C LYS A 40 1.36 -2.38 7.20
N ASN A 41 1.00 -1.96 8.41
CA ASN A 41 0.00 -2.63 9.24
C ASN A 41 -1.38 -2.67 8.56
N ALA A 42 -1.77 -1.60 7.86
CA ALA A 42 -3.04 -1.55 7.13
C ALA A 42 -3.06 -2.58 5.99
N VAL A 43 -2.03 -2.63 5.15
CA VAL A 43 -1.96 -3.58 4.04
C VAL A 43 -1.97 -5.02 4.54
N GLU A 44 -1.15 -5.33 5.54
CA GLU A 44 -1.08 -6.68 6.11
C GLU A 44 -2.44 -7.11 6.70
N LYS A 45 -3.13 -6.21 7.40
CA LYS A 45 -4.42 -6.51 8.04
C LYS A 45 -5.58 -6.64 7.06
N PHE A 46 -5.66 -5.77 6.04
CA PHE A 46 -6.77 -5.80 5.08
C PHE A 46 -6.64 -6.94 4.07
N TYR A 47 -5.43 -7.25 3.65
CA TYR A 47 -5.19 -8.23 2.58
C TYR A 47 -4.65 -9.57 3.10
N GLY A 48 -4.32 -9.69 4.39
CA GLY A 48 -3.81 -10.94 4.99
C GLY A 48 -2.44 -11.35 4.44
N VAL A 49 -1.62 -10.37 4.05
CA VAL A 49 -0.30 -10.58 3.44
C VAL A 49 0.83 -10.14 4.38
N GLN A 50 2.07 -10.45 4.01
CA GLN A 50 3.27 -9.95 4.67
C GLN A 50 3.94 -8.89 3.78
N VAL A 51 4.31 -7.75 4.37
CA VAL A 51 4.92 -6.63 3.64
C VAL A 51 6.40 -6.53 3.98
N GLU A 52 7.26 -6.71 2.97
CA GLU A 52 8.70 -6.61 3.12
C GLU A 52 9.16 -5.17 3.40
N ASN A 53 8.69 -4.20 2.61
CA ASN A 53 9.09 -2.81 2.73
C ASN A 53 8.03 -1.84 2.17
N VAL A 54 8.05 -0.58 2.64
CA VAL A 54 7.15 0.50 2.21
C VAL A 54 7.96 1.72 1.75
N ASN A 55 7.67 2.18 0.54
CA ASN A 55 8.21 3.41 -0.04
C ASN A 55 7.09 4.41 -0.24
N THR A 56 7.26 5.61 0.31
CA THR A 56 6.30 6.72 0.31
C THR A 56 7.06 8.02 0.14
#